data_AF-A0A954N7S8-F1
#
_entry.id   AF-A0A954N7S8-F1
#
_cell.length_a   1.000
_cell.length_b   1.000
_cell.length_c   1.000
_cell.angle_alpha   90.00
_cell.angle_beta   90.00
_cell.angle_gamma   90.00
#
_symmetry.space_group_name_H-M   'P 1'
#
loop_
_entity.id
_entity.type
_entity.pdbx_description
1 polymer ?
#
loop_
_entity_poly.entity_id
_entity_poly.type
_entity_poly.pdbx_seq_one_letter_code
_entity_poly.pdbx_strand_id
1 'polypeptide(L)'
;MRIISSVTFVLMMAQLLCADGTKDNVPDSVRPVPPAGIEINATDRAELNEGLFQLGERIKQLRASNDDRVHDLLPDVEIFHRAVDVALADNEYFAPQDVDTAKELLRVGTARAEKLQAGDAPWTTQTGLVVRGYRSKIDQTVQPYGLVIPESYTFSGKDRFRLDIWMHGRGETLSENNFLGQRMKQVGSIAPDDTIVLHPYGRYCNAFKFAGEVDVLEALDHAKQHYRVDDDRVAVRGFSMGGAGCWQMAVHYPGLFFAATPGAGFSETPEFLKSFQQETLSPTWYEQK
;
A
#
# COMPACT_ATOMS: atom_id res chain seq x y z
N MET A 1 4.21 7.72 -52.31
CA MET A 1 4.18 6.53 -51.43
C MET A 1 3.59 6.99 -50.10
N ARG A 2 2.29 6.73 -49.87
CA ARG A 2 1.54 7.18 -48.68
C ARG A 2 1.72 6.15 -47.57
N ILE A 3 2.20 6.58 -46.41
CA ILE A 3 2.31 5.75 -45.20
C ILE A 3 0.95 5.80 -44.50
N ILE A 4 0.27 4.65 -44.43
CA ILE A 4 -0.99 4.49 -43.69
C ILE A 4 -0.61 4.23 -42.24
N SER A 5 -1.04 5.13 -41.35
CA SER A 5 -0.88 4.98 -39.90
C SER A 5 -2.09 4.20 -39.37
N SER A 6 -1.86 2.99 -38.88
CA SER A 6 -2.88 2.17 -38.23
C SER A 6 -3.06 2.62 -36.79
N VAL A 7 -4.18 3.28 -36.49
CA VAL A 7 -4.60 3.57 -35.12
C VAL A 7 -5.28 2.31 -34.58
N THR A 8 -4.59 1.59 -33.70
CA THR A 8 -5.16 0.47 -32.95
C THR A 8 -5.98 1.03 -31.79
N PHE A 9 -7.30 0.95 -31.91
CA PHE A 9 -8.24 1.30 -30.84
C PHE A 9 -8.27 0.14 -29.82
N VAL A 10 -7.63 0.31 -28.67
CA VAL A 10 -7.75 -0.63 -27.56
C VAL A 10 -9.10 -0.38 -26.89
N LEU A 11 -10.08 -1.26 -27.14
CA LEU A 11 -11.31 -1.31 -26.35
C LEU A 11 -10.95 -1.77 -24.94
N MET A 12 -10.86 -0.83 -24.02
CA MET A 12 -10.84 -1.09 -22.59
C MET A 12 -12.24 -1.58 -22.21
N MET A 13 -12.39 -2.88 -21.93
CA MET A 13 -13.59 -3.39 -21.27
C MET A 13 -13.67 -2.73 -19.89
N ALA A 14 -14.45 -1.67 -19.80
CA ALA A 14 -14.90 -1.14 -18.53
C ALA A 14 -15.72 -2.27 -17.87
N GLN A 15 -15.15 -2.93 -16.88
CA GLN A 15 -15.97 -3.63 -15.90
C GLN A 15 -16.90 -2.56 -15.34
N LEU A 16 -18.20 -2.73 -15.57
CA LEU A 16 -19.24 -1.91 -14.95
C LEU A 16 -19.11 -2.10 -13.44
N LEU A 17 -18.37 -1.22 -12.79
CA LEU A 17 -18.52 -0.96 -11.37
C LEU A 17 -19.93 -0.40 -11.21
N CYS A 18 -20.88 -1.25 -10.85
CA CYS A 18 -22.20 -0.80 -10.43
C CYS A 18 -22.00 0.15 -9.25
N ALA A 19 -22.54 1.36 -9.35
CA ALA A 19 -22.51 2.32 -8.26
C ALA A 19 -23.25 1.76 -7.04
N ASP A 20 -22.64 1.93 -5.86
CA ASP A 20 -23.24 1.60 -4.56
C ASP A 20 -24.44 2.55 -4.33
N GLY A 21 -25.64 1.99 -4.20
CA GLY A 21 -26.92 2.73 -4.16
C GLY A 21 -27.50 2.85 -2.75
N THR A 22 -28.67 3.48 -2.59
CA THR A 22 -29.34 3.60 -1.27
C THR A 22 -29.62 2.26 -0.57
N LYS A 23 -29.60 1.15 -1.31
CA LYS A 23 -29.72 -0.22 -0.79
C LYS A 23 -28.51 -0.64 0.06
N ASP A 24 -27.35 -0.07 -0.17
CA ASP A 24 -26.14 -0.36 0.61
C ASP A 24 -26.13 0.36 1.97
N ASN A 25 -27.09 1.25 2.21
CA ASN A 25 -27.32 1.86 3.52
C ASN A 25 -28.26 1.03 4.42
N VAL A 26 -28.69 -0.16 3.98
CA VAL A 26 -29.54 -1.07 4.76
C VAL A 26 -28.67 -2.18 5.35
N PRO A 27 -28.28 -2.11 6.64
CA PRO A 27 -27.25 -2.98 7.22
C PRO A 27 -27.52 -4.48 7.04
N ASP A 28 -28.79 -4.88 7.05
CA ASP A 28 -29.21 -6.29 6.93
C ASP A 28 -29.11 -6.85 5.50
N SER A 29 -28.87 -6.01 4.48
CA SER A 29 -28.76 -6.42 3.08
C SER A 29 -27.40 -6.12 2.45
N VAL A 30 -26.44 -5.60 3.22
CA VAL A 30 -25.10 -5.29 2.73
C VAL A 30 -24.28 -6.58 2.66
N ARG A 31 -23.68 -6.85 1.49
CA ARG A 31 -22.73 -7.95 1.34
C ARG A 31 -21.50 -7.70 2.23
N PRO A 32 -20.90 -8.72 2.85
CA PRO A 32 -19.66 -8.54 3.58
C PRO A 32 -18.55 -8.07 2.63
N VAL A 33 -17.80 -7.05 3.05
CA VAL A 33 -16.61 -6.54 2.37
C VAL A 33 -15.50 -6.42 3.43
N PRO A 34 -14.40 -7.20 3.31
CA PRO A 34 -14.14 -8.21 2.29
C PRO A 34 -15.13 -9.39 2.30
N PRO A 35 -15.25 -10.15 1.20
CA PRO A 35 -15.89 -11.46 1.23
C PRO A 35 -15.12 -12.41 2.15
N ALA A 36 -15.75 -13.51 2.60
CA ALA A 36 -15.00 -14.55 3.32
C ALA A 36 -13.92 -15.18 2.42
N GLY A 37 -12.74 -15.46 2.99
CA GLY A 37 -11.69 -16.19 2.31
C GLY A 37 -12.06 -17.65 2.00
N ILE A 38 -11.28 -18.25 1.12
CA ILE A 38 -11.37 -19.65 0.72
C ILE A 38 -10.92 -20.58 1.85
N GLU A 39 -11.40 -21.83 1.81
CA GLU A 39 -10.86 -22.87 2.69
C GLU A 39 -9.43 -23.22 2.28
N ILE A 40 -8.50 -23.09 3.23
CA ILE A 40 -7.10 -23.55 3.07
C ILE A 40 -7.03 -25.02 3.47
N ASN A 41 -6.51 -25.88 2.58
CA ASN A 41 -6.35 -27.30 2.90
C ASN A 41 -5.37 -27.52 4.06
N ALA A 42 -5.47 -28.69 4.71
CA ALA A 42 -4.70 -28.99 5.92
C ALA A 42 -3.18 -28.95 5.70
N THR A 43 -2.70 -29.34 4.52
CA THR A 43 -1.27 -29.34 4.18
C THR A 43 -0.74 -27.91 4.10
N ASP A 44 -1.40 -27.04 3.34
CA ASP A 44 -1.01 -25.64 3.21
C ASP A 44 -1.12 -24.91 4.54
N ARG A 45 -2.18 -25.17 5.31
CA ARG A 45 -2.33 -24.60 6.65
C ARG A 45 -1.20 -25.01 7.59
N ALA A 46 -0.78 -26.28 7.55
CA ALA A 46 0.36 -26.74 8.35
C ALA A 46 1.67 -26.07 7.92
N GLU A 47 1.90 -25.94 6.61
CA GLU A 47 3.08 -25.26 6.05
C GLU A 47 3.14 -23.78 6.46
N LEU A 48 2.04 -23.05 6.35
CA LEU A 48 1.96 -21.64 6.76
C LEU A 48 2.24 -21.47 8.26
N ASN A 49 1.64 -22.32 9.11
CA ASN A 49 1.87 -22.26 10.55
C ASN A 49 3.33 -22.56 10.93
N GLU A 50 3.96 -23.55 10.28
CA GLU A 50 5.37 -23.85 10.51
C GLU A 50 6.26 -22.69 10.07
N GLY A 51 6.02 -22.11 8.89
CA GLY A 51 6.81 -20.96 8.43
C GLY A 51 6.60 -19.71 9.28
N LEU A 52 5.38 -19.46 9.78
CA LEU A 52 5.10 -18.40 10.77
C LEU A 52 5.89 -18.64 12.07
N PHE A 53 5.86 -19.85 12.60
CA PHE A 53 6.62 -20.21 13.79
C PHE A 53 8.13 -19.96 13.60
N GLN A 54 8.71 -20.46 12.50
CA GLN A 54 10.12 -20.29 12.19
C GLN A 54 10.52 -18.82 12.04
N LEU A 55 9.75 -18.03 11.28
CA LEU A 55 10.03 -16.60 11.11
C LEU A 55 9.83 -15.83 12.43
N GLY A 56 8.82 -16.20 13.22
CA GLY A 56 8.55 -15.64 14.54
C GLY A 56 9.71 -15.83 15.52
N GLU A 57 10.32 -17.02 15.55
CA GLU A 57 11.51 -17.28 16.37
C GLU A 57 12.71 -16.41 15.96
N ARG A 58 12.91 -16.20 14.66
CA ARG A 58 13.97 -15.31 14.16
C ARG A 58 13.72 -13.85 14.51
N ILE A 59 12.48 -13.39 14.38
CA ILE A 59 12.07 -12.04 14.81
C ILE A 59 12.34 -11.86 16.31
N LYS A 60 12.03 -12.86 17.16
CA LYS A 60 12.36 -12.82 18.60
C LYS A 60 13.86 -12.68 18.85
N GLN A 61 14.69 -13.40 18.11
CA GLN A 61 16.15 -13.28 18.21
C GLN A 61 16.64 -11.88 17.80
N LEU A 62 16.14 -11.36 16.68
CA LEU A 62 16.49 -10.00 16.20
C LEU A 62 16.06 -8.92 17.20
N ARG A 63 14.88 -9.05 17.82
CA ARG A 63 14.40 -8.16 18.89
C ARG A 63 15.28 -8.16 20.13
N ALA A 64 16.03 -9.25 20.38
CA ALA A 64 16.96 -9.35 21.51
C ALA A 64 18.39 -8.90 21.15
N SER A 65 18.63 -8.44 19.92
CA SER A 65 19.91 -7.86 19.52
C SER A 65 20.22 -6.59 20.34
N ASN A 66 21.51 -6.27 20.49
CA ASN A 66 21.96 -4.98 21.03
C ASN A 66 22.43 -4.02 19.92
N ASP A 67 22.22 -4.38 18.65
CA ASP A 67 22.57 -3.56 17.48
C ASP A 67 21.39 -2.66 17.09
N ASP A 68 21.55 -1.35 17.26
CA ASP A 68 20.53 -0.35 16.90
C ASP A 68 20.10 -0.46 15.43
N ARG A 69 21.01 -0.84 14.52
CA ARG A 69 20.69 -1.04 13.10
C ARG A 69 19.73 -2.20 12.90
N VAL A 70 19.83 -3.24 13.74
CA VAL A 70 18.88 -4.36 13.71
C VAL A 70 17.49 -3.88 14.14
N HIS A 71 17.39 -3.03 15.18
CA HIS A 71 16.10 -2.51 15.62
C HIS A 71 15.45 -1.57 14.60
N ASP A 72 16.25 -0.72 13.95
CA ASP A 72 15.81 0.18 12.89
C ASP A 72 15.25 -0.59 11.67
N LEU A 73 15.92 -1.67 11.27
CA LEU A 73 15.52 -2.47 10.10
C LEU A 73 14.59 -3.64 10.42
N LEU A 74 14.30 -3.91 11.70
CA LEU A 74 13.44 -5.02 12.10
C LEU A 74 12.02 -4.95 11.49
N PRO A 75 11.37 -3.78 11.38
CA PRO A 75 10.08 -3.68 10.70
C PRO A 75 10.09 -4.19 9.25
N ASP A 76 11.22 -4.09 8.53
CA ASP A 76 11.37 -4.62 7.17
C ASP A 76 11.30 -6.16 7.10
N VAL A 77 11.39 -6.86 8.25
CA VAL A 77 11.22 -8.31 8.41
C VAL A 77 9.82 -8.62 8.93
N GLU A 78 9.37 -7.88 9.94
CA GLU A 78 8.11 -8.13 10.65
C GLU A 78 6.87 -8.01 9.75
N ILE A 79 6.89 -7.13 8.74
CA ILE A 79 5.78 -6.99 7.79
C ILE A 79 5.43 -8.30 7.08
N PHE A 80 6.41 -9.17 6.81
CA PHE A 80 6.16 -10.45 6.14
C PHE A 80 5.44 -11.44 7.05
N HIS A 81 5.87 -11.51 8.31
CA HIS A 81 5.21 -12.35 9.30
C HIS A 81 3.78 -11.86 9.55
N ARG A 82 3.62 -10.56 9.82
CA ARG A 82 2.31 -9.96 10.12
C ARG A 82 1.33 -10.18 8.98
N ALA A 83 1.74 -9.93 7.73
CA ALA A 83 0.86 -10.07 6.58
C ALA A 83 0.27 -11.49 6.45
N VAL A 84 1.07 -12.52 6.74
CA VAL A 84 0.64 -13.93 6.66
C VAL A 84 -0.16 -14.35 7.90
N ASP A 85 0.25 -13.88 9.09
CA ASP A 85 -0.41 -14.17 10.36
C ASP A 85 -1.83 -13.60 10.39
N VAL A 86 -1.99 -12.31 10.05
CA VAL A 86 -3.29 -11.64 10.00
C VAL A 86 -4.19 -12.28 8.94
N ALA A 87 -3.68 -12.52 7.72
CA ALA A 87 -4.48 -13.14 6.67
C ALA A 87 -4.96 -14.56 7.05
N LEU A 88 -4.15 -15.31 7.81
CA LEU A 88 -4.53 -16.64 8.30
C LEU A 88 -5.53 -16.58 9.45
N ALA A 89 -5.35 -15.64 10.38
CA ALA A 89 -6.21 -15.47 11.54
C ALA A 89 -7.61 -14.98 11.16
N ASP A 90 -7.68 -14.03 10.22
CA ASP A 90 -8.91 -13.34 9.83
C ASP A 90 -9.57 -13.96 8.58
N ASN A 91 -9.04 -15.08 8.08
CA ASN A 91 -9.54 -15.78 6.89
C ASN A 91 -9.58 -14.88 5.64
N GLU A 92 -8.47 -14.18 5.36
CA GLU A 92 -8.31 -13.21 4.25
C GLU A 92 -7.47 -13.74 3.08
N TYR A 93 -7.54 -15.04 2.82
CA TYR A 93 -7.07 -15.63 1.56
C TYR A 93 -8.25 -15.74 0.62
N PHE A 94 -8.32 -14.92 -0.43
CA PHE A 94 -9.51 -14.81 -1.29
C PHE A 94 -9.40 -15.66 -2.56
N ALA A 95 -8.18 -16.09 -2.90
CA ALA A 95 -7.91 -17.00 -4.00
C ALA A 95 -6.75 -17.97 -3.67
N PRO A 96 -6.63 -19.12 -4.37
CA PRO A 96 -5.52 -20.05 -4.14
C PRO A 96 -4.14 -19.40 -4.27
N GLN A 97 -3.99 -18.43 -5.17
CA GLN A 97 -2.73 -17.69 -5.38
C GLN A 97 -2.33 -16.84 -4.17
N ASP A 98 -3.26 -16.50 -3.28
CA ASP A 98 -2.98 -15.74 -2.06
C ASP A 98 -2.23 -16.61 -1.06
N VAL A 99 -2.49 -17.92 -1.05
CA VAL A 99 -1.76 -18.93 -0.25
C VAL A 99 -0.34 -19.11 -0.77
N ASP A 100 -0.17 -19.20 -2.10
CA ASP A 100 1.17 -19.22 -2.72
C ASP A 100 1.96 -17.94 -2.42
N THR A 101 1.26 -16.81 -2.40
CA THR A 101 1.84 -15.51 -2.01
C THR A 101 2.31 -15.55 -0.55
N ALA A 102 1.50 -16.09 0.37
CA ALA A 102 1.90 -16.21 1.78
C ALA A 102 3.15 -17.07 1.97
N LYS A 103 3.24 -18.21 1.27
CA LYS A 103 4.44 -19.06 1.31
C LYS A 103 5.68 -18.29 0.83
N GLU A 104 5.55 -17.53 -0.26
CA GLU A 104 6.63 -16.68 -0.76
C GLU A 104 6.99 -15.56 0.23
N LEU A 105 6.02 -14.93 0.88
CA LEU A 105 6.27 -13.91 1.90
C LEU A 105 7.04 -14.48 3.09
N LEU A 106 6.68 -15.68 3.58
CA LEU A 106 7.42 -16.36 4.65
C LEU A 106 8.86 -16.67 4.23
N ARG A 107 9.06 -17.12 2.98
CA ARG A 107 10.41 -17.36 2.43
C ARG A 107 11.24 -16.08 2.36
N VAL A 108 10.68 -14.99 1.86
CA VAL A 108 11.37 -13.69 1.75
C VAL A 108 11.65 -13.11 3.14
N GLY A 109 10.66 -13.12 4.04
CA GLY A 109 10.81 -12.66 5.42
C GLY A 109 11.90 -13.43 6.17
N THR A 110 11.95 -14.76 6.01
CA THR A 110 12.99 -15.61 6.59
C THR A 110 14.37 -15.27 6.04
N ALA A 111 14.50 -15.11 4.72
CA ALA A 111 15.76 -14.73 4.10
C ALA A 111 16.23 -13.33 4.55
N ARG A 112 15.31 -12.36 4.72
CA ARG A 112 15.65 -11.04 5.27
C ARG A 112 16.10 -11.14 6.73
N ALA A 113 15.42 -11.95 7.55
CA ALA A 113 15.80 -12.14 8.94
C ALA A 113 17.21 -12.73 9.06
N GLU A 114 17.54 -13.73 8.25
CA GLU A 114 18.87 -14.35 8.19
C GLU A 114 19.95 -13.36 7.77
N LYS A 115 19.68 -12.56 6.74
CA LYS A 115 20.60 -11.51 6.29
C LYS A 115 20.83 -10.45 7.36
N LEU A 116 19.76 -9.98 7.99
CA LEU A 116 19.86 -8.98 9.06
C LEU A 116 20.69 -9.50 10.24
N GLN A 117 20.44 -10.74 10.65
CA GLN A 117 21.20 -11.42 11.71
C GLN A 117 22.68 -11.58 11.35
N ALA A 118 22.99 -11.79 10.06
CA ALA A 118 24.35 -11.87 9.54
C ALA A 118 25.04 -10.50 9.35
N GLY A 119 24.40 -9.38 9.74
CA GLY A 119 24.97 -8.05 9.60
C GLY A 119 24.73 -7.39 8.24
N ASP A 120 23.92 -8.00 7.37
CA ASP A 120 23.64 -7.55 6.00
C ASP A 120 22.19 -7.09 5.85
N ALA A 121 21.91 -6.21 4.88
CA ALA A 121 20.55 -5.72 4.61
C ALA A 121 20.44 -5.26 3.14
N PRO A 122 20.55 -6.18 2.16
CA PRO A 122 20.70 -5.82 0.75
C PRO A 122 19.50 -5.06 0.19
N TRP A 123 18.32 -5.18 0.80
CA TRP A 123 17.13 -4.42 0.38
C TRP A 123 17.25 -2.91 0.64
N THR A 124 18.18 -2.48 1.48
CA THR A 124 18.43 -1.06 1.75
C THR A 124 19.27 -0.39 0.67
N THR A 125 19.91 -1.17 -0.22
CA THR A 125 20.80 -0.70 -1.30
C THR A 125 20.41 -1.24 -2.67
N GLN A 126 19.18 -1.73 -2.84
CA GLN A 126 18.67 -2.23 -4.12
C GLN A 126 17.88 -1.14 -4.87
N THR A 127 18.01 -1.10 -6.20
CA THR A 127 17.13 -0.33 -7.08
C THR A 127 15.92 -1.17 -7.53
N GLY A 128 14.96 -0.55 -8.22
CA GLY A 128 13.73 -1.21 -8.66
C GLY A 128 12.73 -1.39 -7.52
N LEU A 129 12.07 -2.54 -7.46
CA LEU A 129 10.99 -2.82 -6.50
C LEU A 129 11.56 -3.11 -5.13
N VAL A 130 11.19 -2.31 -4.13
CA VAL A 130 11.58 -2.52 -2.72
C VAL A 130 10.33 -2.46 -1.86
N VAL A 131 10.10 -3.48 -1.03
CA VAL A 131 9.13 -3.36 0.06
C VAL A 131 9.87 -3.02 1.36
N ARG A 132 9.35 -2.03 2.07
CA ARG A 132 9.87 -1.55 3.36
C ARG A 132 8.75 -1.60 4.40
N GLY A 133 9.13 -1.62 5.66
CA GLY A 133 8.21 -1.61 6.80
C GLY A 133 8.61 -0.54 7.79
N TYR A 134 7.64 -0.02 8.53
CA TYR A 134 7.87 0.88 9.66
C TYR A 134 6.90 0.55 10.79
N ARG A 135 7.19 0.98 12.02
CA ARG A 135 6.26 0.81 13.15
C ARG A 135 5.40 2.06 13.29
N SER A 136 4.09 1.91 13.12
CA SER A 136 3.16 3.04 13.18
C SER A 136 2.94 3.51 14.62
N LYS A 137 2.87 4.82 14.81
CA LYS A 137 2.63 5.42 16.13
C LYS A 137 1.18 5.25 16.59
N ILE A 138 0.25 4.95 15.68
CA ILE A 138 -1.18 4.79 15.99
C ILE A 138 -1.40 3.62 16.96
N ASP A 139 -0.84 2.45 16.64
CA ASP A 139 -1.16 1.18 17.30
C ASP A 139 0.07 0.29 17.53
N GLN A 140 1.28 0.79 17.25
CA GLN A 140 2.55 0.07 17.39
C GLN A 140 2.68 -1.18 16.50
N THR A 141 1.75 -1.36 15.56
CA THR A 141 1.85 -2.42 14.54
C THR A 141 2.83 -2.00 13.45
N VAL A 142 3.43 -2.99 12.78
CA VAL A 142 4.21 -2.72 11.58
C VAL A 142 3.31 -2.53 10.39
N GLN A 143 3.64 -1.56 9.54
CA GLN A 143 2.89 -1.24 8.33
C GLN A 143 3.83 -1.35 7.12
N PRO A 144 3.40 -2.01 6.03
CA PRO A 144 4.19 -2.12 4.82
C PRO A 144 3.99 -0.93 3.88
N TYR A 145 5.02 -0.60 3.10
CA TYR A 145 4.90 0.23 1.92
C TYR A 145 5.83 -0.28 0.80
N GLY A 146 5.42 -0.02 -0.44
CA GLY A 146 6.22 -0.35 -1.63
C GLY A 146 6.98 0.87 -2.14
N LEU A 147 8.13 0.64 -2.74
CA LEU A 147 8.94 1.63 -3.42
C LEU A 147 9.31 1.15 -4.82
N VAL A 148 9.40 2.09 -5.75
CA VAL A 148 10.14 1.94 -6.99
C VAL A 148 11.31 2.91 -6.93
N ILE A 149 12.53 2.38 -6.78
CA ILE A 149 13.77 3.16 -6.73
C ILE A 149 14.33 3.24 -8.16
N PRO A 150 14.57 4.44 -8.72
CA PRO A 150 15.00 4.57 -10.11
C PRO A 150 16.43 4.03 -10.29
N GLU A 151 16.75 3.53 -11.50
CA GLU A 151 18.08 3.00 -11.81
C GLU A 151 19.20 4.04 -11.65
N SER A 152 18.88 5.32 -11.81
CA SER A 152 19.78 6.45 -11.60
C SER A 152 20.11 6.72 -10.12
N TYR A 153 19.41 6.08 -9.17
CA TYR A 153 19.67 6.26 -7.74
C TYR A 153 20.95 5.53 -7.32
N THR A 154 22.01 6.29 -7.06
CA THR A 154 23.27 5.74 -6.54
C THR A 154 23.32 5.89 -5.02
N PHE A 155 23.43 4.79 -4.26
CA PHE A 155 23.35 4.87 -2.79
C PHE A 155 24.47 5.69 -2.14
N SER A 156 25.64 5.81 -2.79
CA SER A 156 26.75 6.68 -2.39
C SER A 156 26.65 8.12 -2.89
N GLY A 157 25.66 8.43 -3.73
CA GLY A 157 25.46 9.76 -4.31
C GLY A 157 24.99 10.81 -3.31
N LYS A 158 25.03 12.08 -3.74
CA LYS A 158 24.58 13.23 -2.94
C LYS A 158 23.29 13.86 -3.48
N ASP A 159 22.91 13.50 -4.70
CA ASP A 159 21.72 14.06 -5.34
C ASP A 159 20.46 13.64 -4.60
N ARG A 160 19.56 14.61 -4.46
CA ARG A 160 18.20 14.40 -3.96
C ARG A 160 17.26 14.12 -5.12
N PHE A 161 16.32 13.21 -4.90
CA PHE A 161 15.40 12.70 -5.90
C PHE A 161 13.99 13.19 -5.64
N ARG A 162 13.25 13.43 -6.72
CA ARG A 162 11.81 13.61 -6.66
C ARG A 162 11.16 12.35 -6.11
N LEU A 163 10.10 12.51 -5.32
CA LEU A 163 9.27 11.40 -4.85
C LEU A 163 7.81 11.60 -5.26
N ASP A 164 7.22 10.58 -5.86
CA ASP A 164 5.80 10.54 -6.20
C ASP A 164 5.09 9.51 -5.32
N ILE A 165 4.15 9.96 -4.49
CA ILE A 165 3.25 9.07 -3.76
C ILE A 165 2.14 8.63 -4.71
N TRP A 166 1.90 7.32 -4.81
CA TRP A 166 0.80 6.73 -5.55
C TRP A 166 -0.13 5.92 -4.64
N MET A 167 -1.30 6.49 -4.35
CA MET A 167 -2.38 5.86 -3.62
C MET A 167 -3.26 5.00 -4.54
N HIS A 168 -3.45 3.73 -4.17
CA HIS A 168 -4.21 2.76 -4.98
C HIS A 168 -5.73 2.97 -4.92
N GLY A 169 -6.44 2.35 -5.87
CA GLY A 169 -7.91 2.30 -5.85
C GLY A 169 -8.46 1.36 -4.78
N ARG A 170 -9.80 1.27 -4.68
CA ARG A 170 -10.46 0.34 -3.78
C ARG A 170 -10.10 -1.09 -4.19
N GLY A 171 -9.66 -1.89 -3.23
CA GLY A 171 -9.32 -3.30 -3.43
C GLY A 171 -9.93 -4.11 -2.29
N GLU A 172 -11.13 -4.63 -2.50
CA GLU A 172 -11.89 -5.37 -1.48
C GLU A 172 -11.25 -6.68 -1.04
N THR A 173 -10.13 -7.05 -1.64
CA THR A 173 -9.32 -8.24 -1.30
C THR A 173 -7.85 -7.89 -1.13
N LEU A 174 -7.50 -6.60 -1.01
CA LEU A 174 -6.12 -6.13 -0.89
C LEU A 174 -5.67 -6.19 0.58
N SER A 175 -5.54 -7.40 1.13
CA SER A 175 -4.92 -7.63 2.45
C SER A 175 -3.43 -7.27 2.43
N GLU A 176 -2.79 -7.19 3.59
CA GLU A 176 -1.34 -6.97 3.70
C GLU A 176 -0.55 -8.01 2.88
N ASN A 177 -1.03 -9.28 2.88
CA ASN A 177 -0.49 -10.38 2.06
C ASN A 177 -0.50 -10.03 0.57
N ASN A 178 -1.67 -9.64 0.07
CA ASN A 178 -1.87 -9.37 -1.35
C ASN A 178 -1.15 -8.08 -1.77
N PHE A 179 -1.11 -7.07 -0.90
CA PHE A 179 -0.36 -5.84 -1.12
C PHE A 179 1.15 -6.12 -1.26
N LEU A 180 1.76 -6.83 -0.31
CA LEU A 180 3.18 -7.18 -0.38
C LEU A 180 3.48 -8.07 -1.60
N GLY A 181 2.65 -9.08 -1.84
CA GLY A 181 2.77 -9.95 -3.02
C GLY A 181 2.78 -9.15 -4.34
N GLN A 182 1.94 -8.13 -4.43
CA GLN A 182 1.90 -7.23 -5.58
C GLN A 182 3.14 -6.32 -5.65
N ARG A 183 3.49 -5.63 -4.55
CA ARG A 183 4.57 -4.63 -4.52
C ARG A 183 5.95 -5.22 -4.74
N MET A 184 6.16 -6.51 -4.42
CA MET A 184 7.40 -7.21 -4.75
C MET A 184 7.54 -7.55 -6.25
N LYS A 185 6.45 -7.50 -7.03
CA LYS A 185 6.40 -7.99 -8.42
C LYS A 185 6.01 -6.94 -9.45
N GLN A 186 5.39 -5.84 -9.03
CA GLN A 186 4.80 -4.85 -9.92
C GLN A 186 5.26 -3.43 -9.61
N VAL A 187 5.69 -2.73 -10.65
CA VAL A 187 6.02 -1.30 -10.64
C VAL A 187 4.78 -0.44 -10.33
N GLY A 188 3.59 -0.88 -10.71
CA GLY A 188 2.35 -0.11 -10.55
C GLY A 188 2.02 0.75 -11.76
N SER A 189 1.16 1.75 -11.56
CA SER A 189 0.60 2.55 -12.65
C SER A 189 1.49 3.70 -13.13
N ILE A 190 2.52 4.05 -12.35
CA ILE A 190 3.46 5.11 -12.68
C ILE A 190 4.89 4.68 -12.36
N ALA A 191 5.83 5.11 -13.18
CA ALA A 191 7.26 5.08 -12.91
C ALA A 191 7.93 6.16 -13.76
N PRO A 192 7.82 7.44 -13.36
CA PRO A 192 8.54 8.51 -14.06
C PRO A 192 10.05 8.29 -13.93
N ASP A 193 10.81 8.73 -14.93
CA ASP A 193 12.27 8.70 -14.89
C ASP A 193 12.80 9.50 -13.68
N ASP A 194 13.95 9.09 -13.15
CA ASP A 194 14.67 9.75 -12.05
C ASP A 194 13.80 10.11 -10.83
N THR A 195 12.78 9.28 -10.57
CA THR A 195 11.78 9.51 -9.52
C THR A 195 11.62 8.28 -8.64
N ILE A 196 11.63 8.49 -7.32
CA ILE A 196 11.21 7.47 -6.36
C ILE A 196 9.68 7.41 -6.37
N VAL A 197 9.08 6.24 -6.54
CA VAL A 197 7.63 6.08 -6.37
C VAL A 197 7.35 5.40 -5.05
N LEU A 198 6.49 5.99 -4.22
CA LEU A 198 6.05 5.44 -2.94
C LEU A 198 4.61 4.95 -3.04
N HIS A 199 4.39 3.69 -2.72
CA HIS A 199 3.08 3.06 -2.65
C HIS A 199 2.73 2.77 -1.19
N PRO A 200 1.89 3.60 -0.53
CA PRO A 200 1.40 3.30 0.81
C PRO A 200 0.37 2.16 0.75
N TYR A 201 0.28 1.39 1.83
CA TYR A 201 -0.80 0.40 1.99
C TYR A 201 -2.12 1.07 2.38
N GLY A 202 -2.07 2.21 3.09
CA GLY A 202 -3.24 2.98 3.45
C GLY A 202 -4.16 2.30 4.46
N ARG A 203 -3.69 1.23 5.13
CA ARG A 203 -4.48 0.43 6.08
C ARG A 203 -5.82 -0.02 5.48
N TYR A 204 -5.73 -0.72 4.35
CA TYR A 204 -6.85 -1.35 3.64
C TYR A 204 -7.77 -0.35 2.88
N CYS A 205 -9.09 -0.47 3.06
CA CYS A 205 -10.11 0.24 2.30
C CYS A 205 -10.77 1.37 3.12
N ASN A 206 -10.00 2.39 3.51
CA ASN A 206 -10.50 3.56 4.24
C ASN A 206 -10.41 4.88 3.46
N ALA A 207 -10.18 4.80 2.14
CA ALA A 207 -9.95 5.95 1.26
C ALA A 207 -8.79 6.87 1.64
N PHE A 208 -7.76 6.32 2.30
CA PHE A 208 -6.62 7.07 2.84
C PHE A 208 -7.08 8.18 3.80
N LYS A 209 -8.15 7.91 4.55
CA LYS A 209 -8.67 8.77 5.61
C LYS A 209 -8.28 8.22 6.98
N PHE A 210 -8.28 9.09 8.00
CA PHE A 210 -8.01 8.71 9.39
C PHE A 210 -6.66 7.98 9.52
N ALA A 211 -6.68 6.70 9.90
CA ALA A 211 -5.47 5.89 10.00
C ALA A 211 -4.75 5.73 8.66
N GLY A 212 -5.48 5.72 7.53
CA GLY A 212 -4.88 5.67 6.20
C GLY A 212 -4.15 6.96 5.81
N GLU A 213 -4.62 8.11 6.29
CA GLU A 213 -3.94 9.40 6.10
C GLU A 213 -2.60 9.42 6.84
N VAL A 214 -2.62 8.99 8.11
CA VAL A 214 -1.42 8.84 8.93
C VAL A 214 -0.46 7.82 8.32
N ASP A 215 -0.97 6.71 7.77
CA ASP A 215 -0.13 5.69 7.11
C ASP A 215 0.66 6.28 5.93
N VAL A 216 0.04 7.14 5.11
CA VAL A 216 0.73 7.83 4.01
C VAL A 216 1.85 8.72 4.53
N LEU A 217 1.58 9.49 5.58
CA LEU A 217 2.56 10.43 6.15
C LEU A 217 3.71 9.70 6.85
N GLU A 218 3.43 8.65 7.61
CA GLU A 218 4.46 7.85 8.27
C GLU A 218 5.31 7.07 7.25
N ALA A 219 4.71 6.54 6.19
CA ALA A 219 5.46 5.93 5.09
C ALA A 219 6.37 6.94 4.38
N LEU A 220 5.87 8.16 4.11
CA LEU A 220 6.67 9.24 3.54
C LEU A 220 7.83 9.63 4.46
N ASP A 221 7.57 9.85 5.75
CA ASP A 221 8.60 10.20 6.73
C ASP A 221 9.68 9.12 6.81
N HIS A 222 9.27 7.85 6.93
CA HIS A 222 10.19 6.72 6.95
C HIS A 222 11.02 6.61 5.66
N ALA A 223 10.40 6.85 4.49
CA ALA A 223 11.13 6.89 3.22
C ALA A 223 12.15 8.05 3.18
N LYS A 224 11.80 9.23 3.67
CA LYS A 224 12.72 10.40 3.73
C LYS A 224 13.91 10.18 4.67
N GLN A 225 13.76 9.36 5.69
CA GLN A 225 14.86 8.99 6.59
C GLN A 225 15.88 8.05 5.92
N HIS A 226 15.43 7.22 4.99
CA HIS A 226 16.23 6.16 4.38
C HIS A 226 16.68 6.45 2.94
N TYR A 227 16.02 7.38 2.26
CA TYR A 227 16.28 7.73 0.87
C TYR A 227 16.42 9.25 0.73
N ARG A 228 17.30 9.68 -0.17
CA ARG A 228 17.56 11.11 -0.44
C ARG A 228 16.42 11.70 -1.25
N VAL A 229 15.33 12.04 -0.57
CA VAL A 229 14.18 12.73 -1.15
C VAL A 229 14.43 14.24 -1.15
N ASP A 230 14.02 14.90 -2.22
CA ASP A 230 13.94 16.35 -2.30
C ASP A 230 12.58 16.81 -1.78
N ASP A 231 12.58 17.55 -0.67
CA ASP A 231 11.36 17.97 0.02
C ASP A 231 10.53 18.94 -0.82
N ASP A 232 11.16 19.69 -1.72
CA ASP A 232 10.49 20.60 -2.65
C ASP A 232 9.95 19.87 -3.89
N ARG A 233 10.22 18.56 -4.02
CA ARG A 233 9.79 17.72 -5.15
C ARG A 233 9.08 16.45 -4.68
N VAL A 234 8.17 16.58 -3.72
CA VAL A 234 7.20 15.53 -3.37
C VAL A 234 5.86 15.77 -4.08
N ALA A 235 5.41 14.83 -4.92
CA ALA A 235 4.09 14.86 -5.55
C ALA A 235 3.14 13.84 -4.90
N VAL A 236 1.85 14.17 -4.82
CA VAL A 236 0.80 13.25 -4.37
C VAL A 236 -0.11 12.87 -5.52
N ARG A 237 -0.38 11.57 -5.67
CA ARG A 237 -1.14 11.01 -6.79
C ARG A 237 -2.01 9.85 -6.30
N GLY A 238 -3.08 9.58 -7.04
CA GLY A 238 -3.86 8.37 -6.80
C GLY A 238 -5.04 8.24 -7.76
N PHE A 239 -5.66 7.06 -7.77
CA PHE A 239 -6.78 6.74 -8.66
C PHE A 239 -8.00 6.21 -7.89
N SER A 240 -9.21 6.62 -8.28
CA SER A 240 -10.48 6.22 -7.66
C SER A 240 -10.48 6.51 -6.15
N MET A 241 -10.52 5.48 -5.29
CA MET A 241 -10.32 5.63 -3.84
C MET A 241 -9.05 6.44 -3.49
N GLY A 242 -7.91 6.13 -4.11
CA GLY A 242 -6.68 6.89 -3.93
C GLY A 242 -6.73 8.27 -4.59
N GLY A 243 -7.60 8.49 -5.56
CA GLY A 243 -7.87 9.81 -6.13
C GLY A 243 -8.60 10.71 -5.13
N ALA A 244 -9.56 10.16 -4.37
CA ALA A 244 -10.21 10.85 -3.26
C ALA A 244 -9.19 11.19 -2.15
N GLY A 245 -8.34 10.22 -1.78
CA GLY A 245 -7.22 10.45 -0.87
C GLY A 245 -6.28 11.54 -1.36
N CYS A 246 -5.99 11.60 -2.66
CA CYS A 246 -5.14 12.64 -3.26
C CYS A 246 -5.73 14.05 -3.10
N TRP A 247 -7.04 14.21 -3.33
CA TRP A 247 -7.72 15.48 -3.06
C TRP A 247 -7.60 15.89 -1.59
N GLN A 248 -7.84 14.95 -0.68
CA GLN A 248 -7.76 15.20 0.77
C GLN A 248 -6.35 15.63 1.19
N MET A 249 -5.32 14.88 0.79
CA MET A 249 -3.92 15.17 1.11
C MET A 249 -3.50 16.55 0.59
N ALA A 250 -3.89 16.90 -0.64
CA ALA A 250 -3.54 18.19 -1.25
C ALA A 250 -4.16 19.38 -0.50
N VAL A 251 -5.36 19.22 0.06
CA VAL A 251 -6.06 20.28 0.79
C VAL A 251 -5.59 20.37 2.25
N HIS A 252 -5.35 19.23 2.91
CA HIS A 252 -4.88 19.20 4.31
C HIS A 252 -3.41 19.64 4.43
N TYR A 253 -2.58 19.32 3.44
CA TYR A 253 -1.14 19.56 3.46
C TYR A 253 -0.64 20.35 2.23
N PRO A 254 -1.16 21.56 1.98
CA PRO A 254 -0.87 22.31 0.75
C PRO A 254 0.60 22.73 0.62
N GLY A 255 1.34 22.78 1.73
CA GLY A 255 2.78 23.06 1.74
C GLY A 255 3.68 21.84 1.59
N LEU A 256 3.13 20.62 1.60
CA LEU A 256 3.92 19.38 1.53
C LEU A 256 4.14 18.89 0.10
N PHE A 257 3.27 19.28 -0.83
CA PHE A 257 3.28 18.75 -2.20
C PHE A 257 3.45 19.85 -3.24
N PHE A 258 4.44 19.70 -4.13
CA PHE A 258 4.59 20.64 -5.26
C PHE A 258 3.56 20.40 -6.36
N ALA A 259 2.97 19.19 -6.41
CA ALA A 259 1.94 18.81 -7.37
C ALA A 259 0.99 17.75 -6.77
N ALA A 260 -0.28 17.85 -7.12
CA ALA A 260 -1.30 16.85 -6.83
C ALA A 260 -1.95 16.37 -8.15
N THR A 261 -2.05 15.05 -8.35
CA THR A 261 -2.76 14.48 -9.51
C THR A 261 -3.83 13.46 -9.06
N PRO A 262 -5.02 13.94 -8.68
CA PRO A 262 -6.15 13.08 -8.33
C PRO A 262 -6.83 12.54 -9.59
N GLY A 263 -6.88 11.22 -9.75
CA GLY A 263 -7.51 10.55 -10.88
C GLY A 263 -8.84 9.91 -10.49
N ALA A 264 -9.95 10.29 -11.14
CA ALA A 264 -11.29 9.73 -10.92
C ALA A 264 -11.70 9.62 -9.43
N GLY A 265 -11.18 10.52 -8.59
CA GLY A 265 -11.48 10.57 -7.16
C GLY A 265 -12.84 11.19 -6.90
N PHE A 266 -13.55 10.65 -5.92
CA PHE A 266 -14.77 11.28 -5.40
C PHE A 266 -14.42 12.40 -4.42
N SER A 267 -15.36 13.33 -4.24
CA SER A 267 -15.31 14.37 -3.20
C SER A 267 -16.63 14.34 -2.44
N GLU A 268 -16.63 14.41 -1.11
CA GLU A 268 -17.87 14.36 -0.31
C GLU A 268 -18.56 15.73 -0.21
N THR A 269 -18.65 16.46 -1.33
CA THR A 269 -19.33 17.76 -1.36
C THR A 269 -20.83 17.58 -1.56
N PRO A 270 -21.67 18.51 -1.07
CA PRO A 270 -23.10 18.51 -1.35
C PRO A 270 -23.44 18.42 -2.84
N GLU A 271 -22.69 19.10 -3.69
CA GLU A 271 -22.86 19.06 -5.14
C GLU A 271 -22.54 17.68 -5.71
N PHE A 272 -21.47 17.03 -5.23
CA PHE A 272 -21.12 15.68 -5.66
C PHE A 272 -22.18 14.67 -5.22
N LEU A 273 -22.60 14.68 -3.95
CA LEU A 273 -23.60 13.73 -3.43
C LEU A 273 -24.96 13.92 -4.10
N LYS A 274 -25.37 15.16 -4.35
CA LYS A 274 -26.58 15.48 -5.11
C LYS A 274 -26.50 14.98 -6.56
N SER A 275 -25.36 15.12 -7.23
CA SER A 275 -25.22 14.72 -8.64
C SER A 275 -25.02 13.22 -8.82
N PHE A 276 -24.21 12.60 -7.96
CA PHE A 276 -23.78 11.20 -8.07
C PHE A 276 -24.79 10.23 -7.44
N GLN A 277 -25.24 10.49 -6.21
CA GLN A 277 -26.16 9.61 -5.48
C GLN A 277 -27.61 10.08 -5.50
N GLN A 278 -27.88 11.26 -6.08
CA GLN A 278 -29.19 11.92 -5.98
C GLN A 278 -29.63 12.11 -4.53
N GLU A 279 -28.66 12.22 -3.63
CA GLU A 279 -28.90 12.39 -2.20
C GLU A 279 -29.25 13.84 -1.90
N THR A 280 -30.30 14.04 -1.10
CA THR A 280 -30.62 15.37 -0.55
C THR A 280 -30.01 15.46 0.85
N LEU A 281 -28.85 16.07 0.95
CA LEU A 281 -28.25 16.36 2.25
C LEU A 281 -29.15 17.33 3.03
N SER A 282 -29.42 16.99 4.28
CA SER A 282 -30.05 17.87 5.26
C SER A 282 -29.04 18.20 6.37
N PRO A 283 -27.95 18.92 6.04
CA PRO A 283 -26.89 19.19 7.00
C PRO A 283 -27.44 20.00 8.17
N THR A 284 -27.03 19.61 9.37
CA THR A 284 -27.27 20.37 10.59
C THR A 284 -26.70 21.79 10.47
N TRP A 285 -27.16 22.71 11.31
CA TRP A 285 -26.76 24.13 11.22
C TRP A 285 -25.24 24.35 11.36
N TYR A 286 -24.50 23.41 11.98
CA TYR A 286 -23.05 23.49 12.14
C TYR A 286 -22.27 22.86 10.97
N GLU A 287 -22.92 22.04 10.13
CA GLU A 287 -22.35 21.44 8.91
C GLU A 287 -22.46 22.37 7.69
N GLN A 288 -23.20 23.49 7.79
CA GLN A 288 -23.45 24.45 6.70
C GLN A 288 -22.39 25.55 6.57
N LYS A 289 -21.26 25.45 7.28
CA LYS A 289 -20.24 26.50 7.38
C LYS A 289 -19.04 26.28 6.48
#